data_AF-A0A101U5H2-F1
#
_entry.id   AF-A0A101U5H2-F1
#
_cell.length_a   1.000
_cell.length_b   1.000
_cell.length_c   1.000
_cell.angle_alpha   90.00
_cell.angle_beta   90.00
_cell.angle_gamma   90.00
#
_symmetry.space_group_name_H-M   'P 1'
#
loop_
_entity.id
_entity.type
_entity.pdbx_description
1 polymer ?
#
loop_
_entity_poly.entity_id
_entity_poly.type
_entity_poly.pdbx_seq_one_letter_code
_entity_poly.pdbx_strand_id
1 'polypeptide(L)'
;MIDPENSLSTRSFIARPTDHMGYSGIHVQLDGLPSHHLPLLLAAYQYKFRRDVEAMSRHLIDDVTVGWEELGTDLLDDAPPALVAALTGGEHWPSRTLDHLITPDGSPPARMSLTDVTVDTQDMQWGYVLHEEGIEVISLLHEYIGPVVDWAVDPRTAFNDHPAAWSSLDPVPVLRASRSAPPPSTPAASPARAGTPRPATRR
;
A
#
# COMPACT_ATOMS: atom_id res chain seq x y z
N MET A 1 0.78 13.38 18.47
CA MET A 1 2.21 13.19 18.16
C MET A 1 2.44 11.71 18.29
N ILE A 2 2.42 10.97 17.17
CA ILE A 2 2.62 9.51 17.18
C ILE A 2 4.11 9.31 16.95
N ASP A 3 4.77 8.60 17.87
CA ASP A 3 6.19 8.30 17.81
C ASP A 3 6.50 7.44 16.57
N PRO A 4 7.59 7.74 15.84
CA PRO A 4 7.97 7.02 14.62
C PRO A 4 8.39 5.56 14.89
N GLU A 5 8.61 5.16 16.14
CA GLU A 5 8.91 3.77 16.51
C GLU A 5 7.65 2.88 16.62
N ASN A 6 6.45 3.45 16.50
CA ASN A 6 5.18 2.70 16.63
C ASN A 6 4.60 2.24 15.27
N SER A 7 5.13 2.72 14.13
CA SER A 7 4.63 2.36 12.80
C SER A 7 4.87 0.89 12.43
N LEU A 8 6.00 0.32 12.87
CA LEU A 8 6.38 -1.06 12.56
C LEU A 8 5.42 -2.10 13.17
N SER A 9 4.75 -1.79 14.28
CA SER A 9 3.85 -2.72 15.00
C SER A 9 2.37 -2.55 14.61
N THR A 10 2.10 -2.05 13.41
CA THR A 10 0.72 -1.92 12.92
C THR A 10 0.22 -3.27 12.45
N ARG A 11 -0.56 -3.94 13.31
CA ARG A 11 -1.18 -5.23 12.98
C ARG A 11 -2.33 -5.09 11.99
N SER A 12 -2.37 -5.99 11.03
CA SER A 12 -3.43 -6.04 10.02
C SER A 12 -3.74 -7.48 9.61
N PHE A 13 -4.66 -7.65 8.67
CA PHE A 13 -4.93 -8.95 8.06
C PHE A 13 -5.19 -8.82 6.55
N ILE A 14 -4.93 -9.90 5.83
CA ILE A 14 -5.38 -10.08 4.44
C ILE A 14 -6.44 -11.15 4.42
N ALA A 15 -7.56 -10.88 3.76
CA ALA A 15 -8.69 -11.80 3.70
C ALA A 15 -9.27 -11.91 2.28
N ARG A 16 -10.12 -12.91 2.09
CA ARG A 16 -11.02 -13.04 0.94
C ARG A 16 -12.47 -12.96 1.43
N PRO A 17 -13.40 -12.48 0.60
CA PRO A 17 -14.82 -12.49 0.95
C PRO A 17 -15.33 -13.93 1.11
N THR A 18 -16.36 -14.09 1.93
CA THR A 18 -17.13 -15.34 2.09
C THR A 18 -18.57 -15.15 1.62
N ASP A 19 -19.27 -16.25 1.34
CA ASP A 19 -20.64 -16.27 0.77
C ASP A 19 -21.70 -15.54 1.63
N HIS A 20 -21.38 -15.17 2.86
CA HIS A 20 -22.31 -14.56 3.84
C HIS A 20 -22.01 -13.09 4.15
N MET A 21 -21.40 -12.35 3.22
CA MET A 21 -20.95 -10.96 3.42
C MET A 21 -19.87 -10.80 4.52
N GLY A 22 -19.26 -11.90 4.96
CA GLY A 22 -18.12 -11.89 5.86
C GLY A 22 -16.81 -12.01 5.10
N TYR A 23 -15.73 -12.20 5.84
CA TYR A 23 -14.40 -12.44 5.27
C TYR A 23 -13.65 -13.48 6.10
N SER A 24 -12.70 -14.16 5.45
CA SER A 24 -11.79 -15.09 6.11
C SER A 24 -10.37 -14.81 5.64
N GLY A 25 -9.46 -14.66 6.59
CA GLY A 25 -8.12 -14.16 6.32
C GLY A 25 -7.05 -14.67 7.27
N ILE A 26 -5.87 -14.07 7.11
CA ILE A 26 -4.66 -14.40 7.85
C ILE A 26 -4.04 -13.12 8.44
N HIS A 27 -3.50 -13.24 9.65
CA HIS A 27 -2.79 -12.18 10.34
C HIS A 27 -1.53 -11.74 9.58
N VAL A 28 -1.28 -10.42 9.57
CA VAL A 28 -0.02 -9.77 9.22
C VAL A 28 0.44 -8.88 10.39
N GLN A 29 1.62 -9.18 10.94
CA GLN A 29 2.09 -8.59 12.20
C GLN A 29 2.65 -7.16 12.04
N LEU A 30 3.38 -6.90 10.96
CA LEU A 30 4.11 -5.65 10.75
C LEU A 30 3.56 -4.85 9.57
N ASP A 31 3.81 -3.54 9.59
CA ASP A 31 3.61 -2.60 8.49
C ASP A 31 2.22 -2.61 7.84
N GLY A 32 1.19 -2.87 8.65
CA GLY A 32 -0.20 -2.99 8.23
C GLY A 32 -0.87 -1.70 7.75
N LEU A 33 -0.13 -0.60 7.55
CA LEU A 33 -0.68 0.70 7.15
C LEU A 33 -1.07 0.72 5.66
N PRO A 34 -2.13 1.45 5.27
CA PRO A 34 -2.55 1.54 3.86
C PRO A 34 -1.47 2.07 2.93
N SER A 35 -0.66 3.03 3.38
CA SER A 35 0.46 3.58 2.59
C SER A 35 1.54 2.54 2.27
N HIS A 36 1.63 1.46 3.04
CA HIS A 36 2.57 0.36 2.82
C HIS A 36 1.93 -0.82 2.08
N HIS A 37 0.82 -1.35 2.58
CA HIS A 37 0.21 -2.55 2.02
C HIS A 37 -0.46 -2.33 0.67
N LEU A 38 -1.16 -1.21 0.44
CA LEU A 38 -1.89 -1.03 -0.82
C LEU A 38 -0.97 -0.98 -2.04
N PRO A 39 0.14 -0.22 -2.03
CA PRO A 39 1.09 -0.27 -3.14
C PRO A 39 1.61 -1.67 -3.44
N LEU A 40 1.95 -2.45 -2.39
CA LEU A 40 2.44 -3.83 -2.55
C LEU A 40 1.37 -4.74 -3.15
N LEU A 41 0.15 -4.72 -2.59
CA LEU A 41 -0.95 -5.58 -3.02
C LEU A 41 -1.42 -5.24 -4.44
N LEU A 42 -1.56 -3.96 -4.77
CA LEU A 42 -1.94 -3.51 -6.12
C LEU A 42 -0.87 -3.92 -7.15
N ALA A 43 0.41 -3.72 -6.84
CA ALA A 43 1.49 -4.13 -7.74
C ALA A 43 1.57 -5.67 -7.87
N ALA A 44 1.42 -6.41 -6.78
CA ALA A 44 1.42 -7.87 -6.79
C ALA A 44 0.32 -8.42 -7.70
N TYR A 45 -0.91 -7.91 -7.54
CA TYR A 45 -2.02 -8.26 -8.43
C TYR A 45 -1.68 -7.95 -9.89
N GLN A 46 -1.21 -6.74 -10.18
CA GLN A 46 -0.96 -6.30 -11.56
C GLN A 46 0.17 -7.07 -12.26
N TYR A 47 1.21 -7.48 -11.53
CA TYR A 47 2.45 -8.03 -12.10
C TYR A 47 2.68 -9.51 -11.70
N LYS A 48 3.07 -9.79 -10.45
CA LYS A 48 3.40 -11.15 -9.96
C LYS A 48 2.28 -12.15 -10.23
N PHE A 49 1.05 -11.77 -9.91
CA PHE A 49 -0.14 -12.63 -10.05
C PHE A 49 -0.91 -12.40 -11.35
N ARG A 50 -0.43 -11.52 -12.24
CA ARG A 50 -0.99 -11.29 -13.59
C ARG A 50 -2.50 -11.10 -13.62
N ARG A 51 -3.02 -10.35 -12.65
CA ARG A 51 -4.43 -10.02 -12.45
C ARG A 51 -5.32 -11.21 -12.06
N ASP A 52 -4.72 -12.25 -11.50
CA ASP A 52 -5.42 -13.40 -10.94
C ASP A 52 -5.56 -13.24 -9.42
N VAL A 53 -6.74 -12.79 -9.00
CA VAL A 53 -7.06 -12.60 -7.57
C VAL A 53 -7.04 -13.92 -6.81
N GLU A 54 -7.45 -15.03 -7.44
CA GLU A 54 -7.50 -16.33 -6.78
C GLU A 54 -6.09 -16.89 -6.56
N ALA A 55 -5.19 -16.71 -7.52
CA ALA A 55 -3.77 -17.05 -7.32
C ALA A 55 -3.13 -16.20 -6.22
N MET A 56 -3.46 -14.91 -6.17
CA MET A 56 -2.99 -14.00 -5.12
C MET A 56 -3.54 -14.38 -3.74
N SER A 57 -4.84 -14.65 -3.63
CA SER A 57 -5.49 -15.11 -2.39
C SER A 57 -4.90 -16.43 -1.91
N ARG A 58 -4.66 -17.38 -2.81
CA ARG A 58 -4.02 -18.66 -2.43
C ARG A 58 -2.64 -18.44 -1.82
N HIS A 59 -1.83 -17.61 -2.45
CA HIS A 59 -0.48 -17.30 -1.96
C HIS A 59 -0.49 -16.54 -0.63
N LEU A 60 -1.31 -15.49 -0.54
CA LEU A 60 -1.30 -14.58 0.61
C LEU A 60 -2.10 -15.11 1.80
N ILE A 61 -3.04 -16.04 1.58
CA ILE A 61 -3.98 -16.51 2.60
C ILE A 61 -3.87 -18.01 2.77
N ASP A 62 -4.13 -18.81 1.74
CA ASP A 62 -4.38 -20.24 1.89
C ASP A 62 -3.10 -21.03 2.18
N ASP A 63 -2.01 -20.72 1.50
CA ASP A 63 -0.74 -21.47 1.60
C ASP A 63 0.10 -21.11 2.85
N VAL A 64 -0.33 -20.12 3.64
CA VAL A 64 0.39 -19.63 4.81
C VAL A 64 0.13 -20.52 6.03
N THR A 65 1.17 -21.00 6.72
CA THR A 65 0.93 -21.95 7.83
C THR A 65 0.41 -21.26 9.11
N VAL A 66 1.02 -20.14 9.51
CA VAL A 66 0.70 -19.45 10.77
C VAL A 66 0.10 -18.07 10.50
N GLY A 67 0.88 -17.22 9.87
CA GLY A 67 0.58 -15.82 9.59
C GLY A 67 1.82 -15.19 8.96
N TRP A 68 1.68 -13.94 8.53
CA TRP A 68 2.81 -13.15 8.06
C TRP A 68 3.41 -12.37 9.23
N GLU A 69 4.72 -12.45 9.37
CA GLU A 69 5.46 -11.46 10.13
C GLU A 69 5.44 -10.15 9.34
N GLU A 70 5.77 -10.23 8.06
CA GLU A 70 5.91 -9.08 7.17
C GLU A 70 5.67 -9.51 5.72
N LEU A 71 5.06 -8.63 4.92
CA LEU A 71 4.98 -8.77 3.47
C LEU A 71 6.16 -8.05 2.83
N GLY A 72 6.92 -8.78 2.03
CA GLY A 72 8.15 -8.30 1.41
C GLY A 72 7.96 -7.84 -0.02
N THR A 73 9.06 -7.34 -0.57
CA THR A 73 9.14 -6.87 -1.96
C THR A 73 9.17 -7.98 -2.99
N ASP A 74 9.28 -9.25 -2.58
CA ASP A 74 9.07 -10.38 -3.48
C ASP A 74 7.65 -10.36 -4.07
N LEU A 75 6.69 -9.68 -3.43
CA LEU A 75 5.39 -9.40 -4.03
C LEU A 75 5.46 -8.53 -5.30
N LEU A 76 6.58 -7.84 -5.52
CA LEU A 76 6.86 -7.03 -6.71
C LEU A 76 7.64 -7.80 -7.78
N ASP A 77 7.80 -9.12 -7.63
CA ASP A 77 8.37 -9.95 -8.68
C ASP A 77 7.61 -9.72 -10.00
N ASP A 78 8.34 -9.71 -11.11
CA ASP A 78 7.86 -9.35 -12.45
C ASP A 78 7.38 -7.89 -12.65
N ALA A 79 7.44 -7.03 -11.62
CA ALA A 79 7.12 -5.61 -11.77
C ALA A 79 8.23 -4.84 -12.51
N PRO A 80 7.89 -3.75 -13.23
CA PRO A 80 8.89 -2.89 -13.87
C PRO A 80 9.90 -2.34 -12.84
N PRO A 81 11.21 -2.29 -13.15
CA PRO A 81 12.21 -1.78 -12.20
C PRO A 81 11.95 -0.35 -11.70
N ALA A 82 11.37 0.50 -12.55
CA ALA A 82 10.97 1.86 -12.17
C ALA A 82 9.76 1.90 -11.23
N LEU A 83 8.97 0.82 -11.13
CA LEU A 83 7.93 0.68 -10.11
C LEU A 83 8.55 0.21 -8.80
N VAL A 84 9.38 -0.84 -8.84
CA VAL A 84 10.10 -1.34 -7.65
C VAL A 84 10.89 -0.21 -6.99
N ALA A 85 11.69 0.53 -7.77
CA ALA A 85 12.46 1.67 -7.26
C ALA A 85 11.59 2.77 -6.64
N ALA A 86 10.39 3.00 -7.18
CA ALA A 86 9.47 4.02 -6.65
C ALA A 86 8.82 3.58 -5.33
N LEU A 87 8.59 2.29 -5.13
CA LEU A 87 7.92 1.75 -3.93
C LEU A 87 8.89 1.42 -2.81
N THR A 88 10.10 0.93 -3.14
CA THR A 88 11.02 0.33 -2.16
C THR A 88 12.38 1.02 -2.12
N GLY A 89 12.61 2.03 -2.96
CA GLY A 89 13.94 2.60 -3.17
C GLY A 89 14.89 1.65 -3.95
N GLY A 90 14.37 0.54 -4.47
CA GLY A 90 15.15 -0.48 -5.18
C GLY A 90 15.67 -1.60 -4.28
N GLU A 91 15.34 -1.54 -2.99
CA GLU A 91 15.63 -2.61 -2.03
C GLU A 91 14.78 -3.84 -2.32
N HIS A 92 15.34 -5.01 -2.01
CA HIS A 92 14.69 -6.31 -2.19
C HIS A 92 14.86 -7.19 -0.96
N TRP A 93 13.74 -7.63 -0.39
CA TRP A 93 13.64 -8.58 0.71
C TRP A 93 12.41 -9.48 0.56
N PRO A 94 12.48 -10.73 1.03
CA PRO A 94 11.36 -11.66 0.96
C PRO A 94 10.33 -11.42 2.06
N SER A 95 9.08 -11.77 1.78
CA SER A 95 8.02 -11.92 2.78
C SER A 95 8.42 -12.95 3.84
N ARG A 96 8.07 -12.69 5.09
CA ARG A 96 8.45 -13.52 6.25
C ARG A 96 7.23 -14.06 6.96
N THR A 97 7.21 -15.36 7.24
CA THR A 97 6.13 -16.02 7.99
C THR A 97 6.40 -16.02 9.49
N LEU A 98 5.34 -16.07 10.30
CA LEU A 98 5.39 -16.23 11.76
C LEU A 98 5.68 -17.69 12.18
N ASP A 99 6.67 -18.33 11.57
CA ASP A 99 7.05 -19.72 11.85
C ASP A 99 8.04 -19.86 13.02
N HIS A 100 8.61 -18.76 13.49
CA HIS A 100 9.59 -18.71 14.59
C HIS A 100 8.95 -18.66 16.00
N LEU A 101 7.63 -18.76 16.10
CA LEU A 101 6.91 -18.68 17.37
C LEU A 101 7.08 -19.97 18.20
N ILE A 102 7.46 -19.82 19.47
CA ILE A 102 7.57 -20.91 20.43
C ILE A 102 6.38 -20.82 21.39
N THR A 103 5.52 -21.83 21.36
CA THR A 103 4.39 -21.94 22.30
C THR A 103 4.88 -22.39 23.68
N PRO A 104 4.20 -22.01 24.78
CA PRO A 104 4.61 -22.40 26.14
C PRO A 104 4.65 -23.91 26.38
N ASP A 105 3.85 -24.68 25.66
CA ASP A 105 3.77 -26.14 25.75
C ASP A 105 4.65 -26.87 24.72
N GLY A 106 5.38 -26.12 23.86
CA GLY A 106 6.26 -26.66 22.83
C GLY A 106 5.53 -27.24 21.62
N SER A 107 4.21 -27.07 21.52
CA SER A 107 3.44 -27.43 20.33
C SER A 107 3.72 -26.48 19.14
N PRO A 108 3.53 -26.91 17.88
CA PRO A 108 3.60 -25.99 16.74
C PRO A 108 2.61 -24.83 16.89
N PRO A 109 2.98 -23.60 16.51
CA PRO A 109 2.07 -22.47 16.54
C PRO A 109 0.82 -22.72 15.69
N ALA A 110 -0.34 -22.36 16.23
CA ALA A 110 -1.61 -22.47 15.52
C ALA A 110 -1.73 -21.38 14.44
N ARG A 111 -2.43 -21.70 13.35
CA ARG A 111 -2.76 -20.74 12.31
C ARG A 111 -3.57 -19.57 12.87
N MET A 112 -3.07 -18.36 12.68
CA MET A 112 -3.70 -17.12 13.09
C MET A 112 -4.70 -16.68 12.02
N SER A 113 -5.79 -17.45 11.91
CA SER A 113 -6.90 -17.13 11.01
C SER A 113 -7.82 -16.10 11.64
N LEU A 114 -8.31 -15.19 10.82
CA LEU A 114 -9.27 -14.17 11.22
C LEU A 114 -10.55 -14.28 10.40
N THR A 115 -11.64 -13.93 11.06
CA THR A 115 -12.97 -13.80 10.46
C THR A 115 -13.57 -12.48 10.91
N ASP A 116 -14.63 -12.05 10.24
CA ASP A 116 -15.45 -10.90 10.62
C ASP A 116 -15.94 -10.95 12.07
N VAL A 117 -16.09 -12.15 12.65
CA VAL A 117 -16.53 -12.33 14.04
C VAL A 117 -15.40 -12.38 15.07
N THR A 118 -14.15 -12.64 14.66
CA THR A 118 -13.01 -12.75 15.58
C THR A 118 -12.09 -11.54 15.58
N VAL A 119 -12.24 -10.64 14.59
CA VAL A 119 -11.30 -9.55 14.33
C VAL A 119 -11.13 -8.59 15.53
N ASP A 120 -12.21 -8.32 16.26
CA ASP A 120 -12.21 -7.44 17.45
C ASP A 120 -11.39 -7.99 18.61
N THR A 121 -11.18 -9.31 18.66
CA THR A 121 -10.51 -9.97 19.78
C THR A 121 -8.98 -10.04 19.61
N GLN A 122 -8.44 -9.56 18.48
CA GLN A 122 -7.03 -9.72 18.12
C GLN A 122 -6.26 -8.41 17.96
N ASP A 123 -6.83 -7.28 18.39
CA ASP A 123 -6.21 -5.95 18.32
C ASP A 123 -5.76 -5.57 16.88
N MET A 124 -6.54 -5.98 15.88
CA MET A 124 -6.28 -5.62 14.48
C MET A 124 -6.62 -4.16 14.25
N GLN A 125 -5.79 -3.46 13.48
CA GLN A 125 -6.01 -2.04 13.15
C GLN A 125 -6.53 -1.85 11.73
N TRP A 126 -6.09 -2.72 10.81
CA TRP A 126 -6.42 -2.66 9.39
C TRP A 126 -6.79 -4.02 8.81
N GLY A 127 -7.71 -4.01 7.85
CA GLY A 127 -8.10 -5.17 7.06
C GLY A 127 -8.01 -4.90 5.57
N TYR A 128 -7.50 -5.89 4.83
CA TYR A 128 -7.41 -5.85 3.37
C TYR A 128 -8.15 -7.06 2.80
N VAL A 129 -9.39 -6.85 2.32
CA VAL A 129 -10.21 -7.93 1.75
C VAL A 129 -10.10 -7.91 0.23
N LEU A 130 -9.63 -9.01 -0.35
CA LEU A 130 -9.37 -9.16 -1.77
C LEU A 130 -10.66 -9.58 -2.49
N HIS A 131 -11.40 -8.61 -3.02
CA HIS A 131 -12.60 -8.82 -3.84
C HIS A 131 -12.23 -8.96 -5.33
N GLU A 132 -13.18 -9.44 -6.14
CA GLU A 132 -12.97 -9.55 -7.59
C GLU A 132 -12.73 -8.17 -8.23
N GLU A 133 -13.44 -7.15 -7.75
CA GLU A 133 -13.40 -5.77 -8.24
C GLU A 133 -12.25 -4.92 -7.67
N GLY A 134 -11.69 -5.29 -6.51
CA GLY A 134 -10.67 -4.49 -5.84
C GLY A 134 -10.30 -4.96 -4.44
N ILE A 135 -9.59 -4.10 -3.71
CA ILE A 135 -9.22 -4.33 -2.31
C ILE A 135 -10.12 -3.47 -1.43
N GLU A 136 -10.95 -4.09 -0.60
CA GLU A 136 -11.62 -3.36 0.48
C GLU A 136 -10.65 -3.09 1.62
N VAL A 137 -10.61 -1.85 2.08
CA VAL A 137 -9.69 -1.41 3.13
C VAL A 137 -10.49 -1.02 4.36
N ILE A 138 -10.48 -1.89 5.36
CA ILE A 138 -11.24 -1.73 6.60
C ILE A 138 -10.34 -1.08 7.64
N SER A 139 -10.76 0.05 8.18
CA SER A 139 -10.11 0.64 9.35
C SER A 139 -10.87 0.26 10.61
N LEU A 140 -10.46 -0.80 11.29
CA LEU A 140 -11.18 -1.38 12.43
C LEU A 140 -11.27 -0.45 13.64
N LEU A 141 -10.41 0.57 13.69
CA LEU A 141 -10.49 1.63 14.69
C LEU A 141 -11.62 2.63 14.42
N HIS A 142 -12.27 2.54 13.26
CA HIS A 142 -13.28 3.49 12.78
C HIS A 142 -14.58 2.81 12.34
N GLU A 143 -14.51 1.87 11.40
CA GLU A 143 -15.66 1.15 10.81
C GLU A 143 -15.28 -0.32 10.52
N TYR A 144 -16.30 -1.18 10.48
CA TYR A 144 -16.15 -2.61 10.14
C TYR A 144 -16.27 -2.92 8.64
N ILE A 145 -16.44 -1.88 7.84
CA ILE A 145 -16.54 -1.91 6.38
C ILE A 145 -15.70 -0.77 5.82
N GLY A 146 -15.17 -0.96 4.62
CA GLY A 146 -14.25 -0.02 3.99
C GLY A 146 -14.66 0.37 2.58
N PRO A 147 -14.08 1.43 2.02
CA PRO A 147 -14.16 1.65 0.58
C PRO A 147 -13.32 0.61 -0.17
N VAL A 148 -13.74 0.28 -1.38
CA VAL A 148 -13.02 -0.63 -2.29
C VAL A 148 -12.08 0.17 -3.18
N VAL A 149 -10.80 -0.19 -3.16
CA VAL A 149 -9.76 0.35 -4.03
C VAL A 149 -9.68 -0.52 -5.29
N ASP A 150 -10.00 0.08 -6.44
CA ASP A 150 -9.99 -0.59 -7.74
C ASP A 150 -8.59 -1.13 -8.08
N TRP A 151 -8.53 -2.35 -8.61
CA TRP A 151 -7.29 -3.00 -9.02
C TRP A 151 -6.46 -2.22 -10.06
N ALA A 152 -7.08 -1.32 -10.82
CA ALA A 152 -6.45 -0.48 -11.83
C ALA A 152 -5.81 0.80 -11.26
N VAL A 153 -5.96 1.09 -9.96
CA VAL A 153 -5.27 2.21 -9.31
C VAL A 153 -3.76 2.05 -9.48
N ASP A 154 -3.07 3.14 -9.81
CA ASP A 154 -1.61 3.14 -9.91
C ASP A 154 -1.01 2.78 -8.53
N PRO A 155 -0.19 1.73 -8.41
CA PRO A 155 0.42 1.37 -7.13
C PRO A 155 1.29 2.49 -6.53
N ARG A 156 1.72 3.48 -7.32
CA ARG A 156 2.44 4.68 -6.84
C ARG A 156 1.55 5.72 -6.17
N THR A 157 0.24 5.47 -6.11
CA THR A 157 -0.71 6.35 -5.44
C THR A 157 -0.38 6.46 -3.96
N ALA A 158 -0.25 7.69 -3.45
CA ALA A 158 -0.04 7.90 -2.03
C ALA A 158 -1.38 7.75 -1.28
N PHE A 159 -1.47 6.75 -0.40
CA PHE A 159 -2.66 6.49 0.42
C PHE A 159 -2.54 7.13 1.80
N ASN A 160 -3.68 7.51 2.38
CA ASN A 160 -3.73 8.08 3.73
C ASN A 160 -3.70 6.98 4.80
N ASP A 161 -2.93 7.17 5.86
CA ASP A 161 -2.83 6.22 6.98
C ASP A 161 -3.79 6.53 8.13
N HIS A 162 -4.58 7.60 8.04
CA HIS A 162 -5.47 8.00 9.11
C HIS A 162 -6.78 7.18 9.07
N PRO A 163 -7.13 6.45 10.16
CA PRO A 163 -8.34 5.62 10.23
C PRO A 163 -9.63 6.29 9.75
N ALA A 164 -9.90 7.50 10.24
CA ALA A 164 -11.11 8.24 9.93
C ALA A 164 -11.20 8.74 8.47
N ALA A 165 -10.15 8.57 7.66
CA ALA A 165 -10.19 8.89 6.24
C ALA A 165 -10.78 7.75 5.39
N TRP A 166 -10.93 6.55 5.96
CA TRP A 166 -11.38 5.34 5.26
C TRP A 166 -12.83 4.99 5.62
N SER A 167 -13.75 5.92 5.42
CA SER A 167 -15.19 5.64 5.57
C SER A 167 -15.74 4.96 4.31
N SER A 168 -16.64 4.01 4.51
CA SER A 168 -17.31 3.26 3.43
C SER A 168 -18.14 4.13 2.47
N LEU A 169 -18.57 5.31 2.91
CA LEU A 169 -19.39 6.24 2.12
C LEU A 169 -18.55 7.26 1.34
N ASP A 170 -17.27 7.39 1.67
CA ASP A 170 -16.38 8.40 1.10
C ASP A 170 -15.51 7.81 -0.03
N PRO A 171 -15.05 8.63 -0.98
CA PRO A 171 -14.07 8.20 -1.96
C PRO A 171 -12.76 7.75 -1.30
N VAL A 172 -12.06 6.80 -1.93
CA VAL A 172 -10.74 6.32 -1.47
C VAL A 172 -9.80 7.49 -1.16
N PRO A 173 -9.23 7.57 0.07
CA PRO A 173 -8.48 8.73 0.52
C PRO A 173 -7.06 8.74 -0.06
N VAL A 174 -6.95 9.21 -1.30
CA VAL A 174 -5.67 9.45 -1.96
C VAL A 174 -5.10 10.80 -1.54
N LEU A 175 -3.88 10.80 -1.02
CA LEU A 175 -3.09 11.99 -0.79
C LEU A 175 -2.68 12.56 -2.17
N ARG A 176 -3.36 13.63 -2.60
CA ARG A 176 -2.88 14.40 -3.75
C ARG A 176 -1.51 14.94 -3.39
N ALA A 177 -0.49 14.55 -4.15
CA ALA A 177 0.78 15.24 -4.12
C ALA A 177 0.48 16.74 -4.34
N SER A 178 0.79 17.56 -3.34
CA SER A 178 0.74 19.01 -3.46
C SER A 178 1.54 19.36 -4.70
N ARG A 179 0.84 19.70 -5.78
CA ARG A 179 1.47 20.14 -7.02
C ARG A 179 2.16 21.45 -6.66
N SER A 180 3.45 21.38 -6.33
CA SER A 180 4.29 22.56 -6.16
C SER A 180 3.99 23.47 -7.34
N ALA A 181 3.45 24.66 -7.03
CA ALA A 181 3.12 25.64 -8.05
C ALA A 181 4.33 25.82 -8.96
N PRO A 182 4.16 25.85 -10.29
CA PRO A 182 5.27 26.18 -11.17
C PRO A 182 5.86 27.52 -10.69
N PRO A 183 7.19 27.65 -10.59
CA PRO A 183 7.79 28.93 -10.23
C PRO A 183 7.26 29.98 -11.21
N PRO A 184 6.87 31.18 -10.73
CA PRO A 184 6.35 32.22 -11.61
C PRO A 184 7.35 32.44 -12.74
N SER A 185 6.87 32.25 -13.97
CA SER A 185 7.68 32.43 -15.17
C SER A 185 8.28 33.83 -15.16
N THR A 186 9.60 33.89 -15.06
CA THR A 186 10.38 35.12 -15.23
C THR A 186 9.97 35.77 -16.56
N PRO A 187 9.60 37.07 -16.59
CA PRO A 187 9.23 37.72 -17.83
C PRO A 187 10.37 37.61 -18.86
N ALA A 188 10.03 37.18 -20.07
CA ALA A 188 10.95 37.12 -21.19
C ALA A 188 11.56 38.51 -21.44
N ALA A 189 12.89 38.59 -21.41
CA ALA A 189 13.59 39.79 -21.84
C ALA A 189 13.29 40.05 -23.32
N SER A 190 12.76 41.23 -23.62
CA SER A 190 12.45 41.69 -24.97
C SER A 190 13.65 41.59 -25.92
N PRO A 191 13.45 41.25 -27.20
CA PRO A 191 14.54 41.15 -28.16
C PRO A 191 15.17 42.52 -28.40
N ALA A 192 16.49 42.61 -28.19
CA ALA A 192 17.28 43.79 -28.54
C ALA A 192 17.32 43.93 -30.07
N ARG A 193 16.72 45.01 -30.57
CA ARG A 193 16.69 45.37 -31.98
C ARG A 193 18.09 45.85 -32.40
N ALA A 194 18.68 45.21 -33.41
CA ALA A 194 19.93 45.63 -34.03
C ALA A 194 19.74 46.89 -34.91
N GLY A 195 20.77 47.76 -34.94
CA GLY A 195 20.96 48.88 -35.87
C GLY A 195 21.14 50.22 -35.14
N THR A 196 22.20 51.01 -35.31
CA THR A 196 22.98 51.32 -36.53
C THR A 196 24.35 51.96 -36.18
N PRO A 197 25.32 51.97 -37.11
CA PRO A 197 26.70 52.43 -36.88
C PRO A 197 26.87 53.94 -37.17
N ARG A 198 27.83 54.60 -36.51
CA ARG A 198 28.30 55.97 -36.85
C ARG A 198 29.79 56.14 -36.51
N PRO A 199 30.52 57.09 -37.13
CA PRO A 199 31.71 56.78 -37.92
C PRO A 199 32.99 57.34 -37.28
N ALA A 200 34.12 56.92 -37.85
CA ALA A 200 35.46 57.37 -37.51
C ALA A 200 35.65 58.90 -37.59
N THR A 201 36.49 59.46 -36.71
CA THR A 201 37.34 60.61 -37.06
C THR A 201 38.66 60.55 -36.28
N ARG A 202 39.72 60.76 -37.05
CA ARG A 202 41.15 60.81 -36.75
C ARG A 202 41.54 62.20 -36.22
N ARG A 203 42.37 62.27 -35.19
CA ARG A 203 43.52 63.18 -35.08
C ARG A 203 44.42 62.79 -33.91
#